data_AF-A0A9I9DD24-F1
#
_entry.id   AF-A0A9I9DD24-F1
#
_cell.length_a   1.000
_cell.length_b   1.000
_cell.length_c   1.000
_cell.angle_alpha   90.00
_cell.angle_beta   90.00
_cell.angle_gamma   90.00
#
_symmetry.space_group_name_H-M   'P 1'
#
loop_
_entity.id
_entity.type
_entity.pdbx_description
1 polymer ?
#
loop_
_entity_poly.entity_id
_entity_poly.type
_entity_poly.pdbx_seq_one_letter_code
_entity_poly.pdbx_strand_id
1 'polypeptide(L)'
;MSKVVCKTKRIGGGFGGKETRAAVYAAAASVPSFLLNQPVKLTLDRDTDMMITEQRHSFLGKYKVGLTYERKVMALDLKIYNNGGNSLDLSLAILERAMFHSDNIYEIPNVRIQGKVCFTNFPSNTAFCGFGGPQGMLITENWIQRIVVELKKSPEEIREGALVHVYTDGTVLVTHGGVEMGQGLHTKVAQVAAFAFNIPLSFVFISETSTDKVI
;
A
#
# COMPACT_ATOMS: atom_id res chain seq x y z
N MET A 1 35.64 7.04 -9.65
CA MET A 1 34.69 6.99 -8.51
C MET A 1 34.57 5.56 -7.95
N SER A 2 35.67 4.87 -7.61
CA SER A 2 35.62 3.42 -7.27
C SER A 2 36.43 3.00 -6.03
N LYS A 3 36.49 3.84 -4.98
CA LYS A 3 37.22 3.50 -3.73
C LYS A 3 36.35 2.88 -2.63
N VAL A 4 35.03 2.83 -2.81
CA VAL A 4 34.08 2.32 -1.81
C VAL A 4 33.41 1.06 -2.36
N VAL A 5 33.43 -0.02 -1.57
CA VAL A 5 32.83 -1.31 -1.94
C VAL A 5 31.76 -1.68 -0.91
N CYS A 6 30.50 -1.77 -1.33
CA CYS A 6 29.39 -2.24 -0.51
C CYS A 6 29.13 -3.74 -0.75
N LYS A 7 29.00 -4.53 0.31
CA LYS A 7 28.71 -5.98 0.23
C LYS A 7 27.54 -6.35 1.13
N THR A 8 26.57 -7.10 0.60
CA THR A 8 25.40 -7.57 1.36
C THR A 8 25.14 -9.04 1.03
N LYS A 9 25.28 -9.93 2.02
CA LYS A 9 24.99 -11.37 1.83
C LYS A 9 23.51 -11.70 2.03
N ARG A 10 22.92 -11.21 3.12
CA ARG A 10 21.51 -11.35 3.47
C ARG A 10 21.07 -10.22 4.39
N ILE A 11 19.77 -9.95 4.45
CA ILE A 11 19.17 -8.99 5.37
C ILE A 11 18.07 -9.72 6.15
N GLY A 12 18.10 -9.66 7.49
CA GLY A 12 17.06 -10.23 8.36
C GLY A 12 15.81 -9.35 8.38
N GLY A 13 15.07 -9.28 7.27
CA GLY A 13 13.88 -8.44 7.10
C GLY A 13 14.22 -6.96 6.87
N GLY A 14 13.53 -6.34 5.91
CA GLY A 14 13.71 -4.92 5.56
C GLY A 14 12.40 -4.17 5.52
N PHE A 15 11.39 -4.71 4.83
CA PHE A 15 10.02 -4.18 4.75
C PHE A 15 9.94 -2.69 4.32
N GLY A 16 10.96 -2.16 3.64
CA GLY A 16 11.10 -0.75 3.25
C GLY A 16 12.03 0.05 4.17
N GLY A 17 12.06 -0.22 5.48
CA GLY A 17 12.85 0.57 6.45
C GLY A 17 14.38 0.53 6.26
N LYS A 18 14.89 -0.33 5.38
CA LYS A 18 16.32 -0.43 5.01
C LYS A 18 16.63 0.04 3.60
N GLU A 19 15.67 0.66 2.91
CA GLU A 19 15.82 1.14 1.53
C GLU A 19 16.76 2.36 1.45
N THR A 20 16.49 3.39 2.25
CA THR A 20 17.30 4.62 2.30
C THR A 20 18.09 4.75 3.61
N ARG A 21 17.53 4.28 4.72
CA ARG A 21 18.01 4.64 6.07
C ARG A 21 19.26 3.93 6.51
N ALA A 22 19.51 2.75 5.97
CA ALA A 22 20.77 2.06 6.20
C ALA A 22 21.98 2.91 5.72
N ALA A 23 21.80 3.76 4.71
CA ALA A 23 22.87 4.60 4.18
C ALA A 23 23.35 5.66 5.19
N VAL A 24 22.45 6.22 6.00
CA VAL A 24 22.80 7.22 7.03
C VAL A 24 23.73 6.62 8.08
N TYR A 25 23.43 5.41 8.54
CA TYR A 25 24.25 4.72 9.52
C TYR A 25 25.55 4.17 8.94
N ALA A 26 25.51 3.73 7.67
CA ALA A 26 26.73 3.35 6.95
C ALA A 26 27.67 4.55 6.79
N ALA A 27 27.14 5.73 6.45
CA ALA A 27 27.92 6.96 6.40
C ALA A 27 28.48 7.35 7.77
N ALA A 28 27.66 7.30 8.83
CA ALA A 28 28.09 7.59 10.20
C ALA A 28 29.22 6.66 10.68
N ALA A 29 29.17 5.37 10.35
CA ALA A 29 30.23 4.42 10.67
C ALA A 29 31.50 4.59 9.80
N SER A 30 31.34 5.11 8.57
CA SER A 30 32.47 5.29 7.64
C SER A 30 33.45 6.38 8.09
N VAL A 31 32.95 7.44 8.75
CA VAL A 31 33.77 8.57 9.22
C VAL A 31 34.83 8.14 10.24
N PRO A 32 34.47 7.52 11.39
CA PRO A 32 35.48 7.05 12.35
C PRO A 32 36.36 5.95 11.78
N SER A 33 35.84 5.09 10.88
CA SER A 33 36.66 4.07 10.22
C SER A 33 37.77 4.69 9.37
N PHE A 34 37.46 5.77 8.66
CA PHE A 34 38.41 6.52 7.86
C PHE A 34 39.43 7.28 8.74
N LEU A 35 38.96 7.97 9.78
CA LEU A 35 39.84 8.79 10.65
C LEU A 35 40.79 7.95 11.50
N LEU A 36 40.32 6.81 12.01
CA LEU A 36 41.12 5.93 12.87
C LEU A 36 41.91 4.89 12.09
N ASN A 37 41.64 4.74 10.79
CA ASN A 37 42.17 3.67 9.95
C ASN A 37 41.98 2.28 10.58
N GLN A 38 40.78 2.05 11.13
CA GLN A 38 40.39 0.81 11.80
C GLN A 38 39.00 0.36 11.34
N PRO A 39 38.70 -0.95 11.33
CA PRO A 39 37.34 -1.43 11.07
C PRO A 39 36.36 -0.96 12.16
N VAL A 40 35.24 -0.37 11.75
CA VAL A 40 34.18 0.06 12.67
C VAL A 40 32.91 -0.75 12.41
N LYS A 41 32.27 -1.20 13.50
CA LYS A 41 30.96 -1.87 13.48
C LYS A 41 29.96 -1.02 14.24
N LEU A 42 28.82 -0.74 13.62
CA LEU A 42 27.68 -0.07 14.23
C LEU A 42 26.48 -1.02 14.17
N THR A 43 26.00 -1.42 15.33
CA THR A 43 24.74 -2.16 15.50
C THR A 43 23.84 -1.32 16.39
N LEU A 44 22.63 -1.03 15.93
CA LEU A 44 21.64 -0.32 16.74
C LEU A 44 20.93 -1.30 17.67
N ASP A 45 20.76 -0.90 18.92
CA ASP A 45 19.83 -1.56 19.84
C ASP A 45 18.39 -1.28 19.41
N ARG A 46 17.46 -2.15 19.81
CA ARG A 46 16.08 -2.12 19.30
C ARG A 46 15.35 -0.83 19.62
N ASP A 47 15.50 -0.31 20.83
CA ASP A 47 14.90 0.94 21.28
C ASP A 47 15.43 2.12 20.47
N THR A 48 16.75 2.16 20.26
CA THR A 48 17.42 3.15 19.43
C THR A 48 16.88 3.06 18.01
N ASP A 49 16.92 1.87 17.40
CA ASP A 49 16.36 1.59 16.07
C ASP A 49 14.92 2.11 15.97
N MET A 50 14.03 1.81 16.92
CA MET A 50 12.65 2.28 16.90
C MET A 50 12.49 3.80 17.08
N MET A 51 13.42 4.47 17.77
CA MET A 51 13.39 5.91 17.98
C MET A 51 13.91 6.70 16.77
N ILE A 52 14.95 6.19 16.10
CA ILE A 52 15.68 6.94 15.06
C ILE A 52 15.46 6.39 13.66
N THR A 53 15.10 5.11 13.53
CA THR A 53 14.73 4.52 12.26
C THR A 53 13.24 4.68 12.04
N GLU A 54 12.95 4.84 10.76
CA GLU A 54 11.76 5.50 10.30
C GLU A 54 10.58 4.54 10.24
N GLN A 55 9.38 5.10 10.36
CA GLN A 55 8.14 4.33 10.39
C GLN A 55 7.31 4.57 9.13
N ARG A 56 6.19 3.86 9.05
CA ARG A 56 5.16 4.13 8.05
C ARG A 56 4.61 5.54 8.30
N HIS A 57 4.46 6.33 7.23
CA HIS A 57 3.79 7.63 7.30
C HIS A 57 2.37 7.51 7.89
N SER A 58 2.07 8.39 8.84
CA SER A 58 0.70 8.69 9.25
C SER A 58 0.01 9.53 8.17
N PHE A 59 -1.27 9.24 7.93
CA PHE A 59 -2.07 9.89 6.89
C PHE A 59 -3.31 10.56 7.49
N LEU A 60 -3.70 11.69 6.90
CA LEU A 60 -4.99 12.35 7.09
C LEU A 60 -5.68 12.49 5.73
N GLY A 61 -6.85 11.88 5.59
CA GLY A 61 -7.73 12.05 4.42
C GLY A 61 -8.91 12.96 4.75
N LYS A 62 -9.12 14.01 3.95
CA LYS A 62 -10.35 14.81 3.96
C LYS A 62 -11.07 14.58 2.64
N TYR A 63 -12.27 14.03 2.69
CA TYR A 63 -13.02 13.65 1.50
C TYR A 63 -14.38 14.33 1.42
N LYS A 64 -14.86 14.51 0.19
CA LYS A 64 -16.25 14.80 -0.13
C LYS A 64 -16.65 13.88 -1.29
N VAL A 65 -17.75 13.14 -1.12
CA VAL A 65 -18.24 12.18 -2.12
C VAL A 65 -19.62 12.62 -2.61
N GLY A 66 -19.83 12.57 -3.91
CA GLY A 66 -21.11 12.82 -4.57
C GLY A 66 -21.75 11.52 -5.05
N LEU A 67 -23.03 11.35 -4.77
CA LEU A 67 -23.83 10.16 -5.09
C LEU A 67 -25.01 10.55 -6.00
N THR A 68 -25.47 9.63 -6.85
CA THR A 68 -26.77 9.77 -7.55
C THR A 68 -27.94 9.37 -6.65
N TYR A 69 -29.17 9.65 -7.11
CA TYR A 69 -30.40 9.07 -6.53
C TYR A 69 -30.43 7.54 -6.62
N GLU A 70 -29.81 6.98 -7.67
CA GLU A 70 -29.57 5.55 -7.85
C GLU A 70 -28.40 5.03 -7.01
N ARG A 71 -27.80 5.89 -6.16
CA ARG A 71 -26.79 5.57 -5.14
C ARG A 71 -25.45 5.09 -5.70
N LYS A 72 -25.14 5.45 -6.95
CA LYS A 72 -23.82 5.26 -7.56
C LYS A 72 -22.89 6.43 -7.21
N VAL A 73 -21.61 6.13 -7.01
CA VAL A 73 -20.58 7.15 -6.77
C VAL A 73 -20.28 7.88 -8.07
N MET A 74 -20.47 9.20 -8.10
CA MET A 74 -20.24 10.01 -9.30
C MET A 74 -19.02 10.91 -9.20
N ALA A 75 -18.70 11.36 -7.98
CA ALA A 75 -17.65 12.34 -7.78
C ALA A 75 -16.91 12.13 -6.45
N LEU A 76 -15.60 12.33 -6.49
CA LEU A 76 -14.73 12.32 -5.31
C LEU A 76 -13.83 13.56 -5.33
N ASP A 77 -13.87 14.34 -4.25
CA ASP A 77 -12.87 15.37 -3.94
C ASP A 77 -12.11 14.97 -2.68
N LEU A 78 -10.85 14.56 -2.85
CA LEU A 78 -10.02 13.99 -1.81
C LEU A 78 -8.74 14.83 -1.59
N LYS A 79 -8.49 15.22 -0.35
CA LYS A 79 -7.24 15.83 0.10
C LYS A 79 -6.51 14.89 1.05
N ILE A 80 -5.29 14.53 0.69
CA ILE A 80 -4.45 13.59 1.42
C ILE A 80 -3.23 14.33 1.98
N TYR A 81 -2.95 14.11 3.25
CA TYR A 81 -1.78 14.65 3.92
C TYR A 81 -1.00 13.52 4.57
N ASN A 82 0.29 13.40 4.30
CA ASN A 82 1.17 12.46 5.00
C ASN A 82 2.21 13.20 5.84
N ASN A 83 2.45 12.72 7.06
CA ASN A 83 3.52 13.25 7.90
C ASN A 83 4.88 12.72 7.42
N GLY A 84 5.68 13.58 6.78
CA GLY A 84 7.02 13.22 6.27
C GLY A 84 8.12 13.22 7.33
N GLY A 85 7.85 13.80 8.50
CA GLY A 85 8.87 14.02 9.53
C GLY A 85 9.83 15.14 9.16
N ASN A 86 11.07 15.06 9.67
CA ASN A 86 12.07 16.11 9.56
C ASN A 86 12.89 16.11 8.26
N SER A 87 12.62 15.20 7.33
CA SER A 87 13.29 15.10 6.04
C SER A 87 12.29 14.63 4.98
N LEU A 88 12.57 14.89 3.71
CA LEU A 88 11.65 14.46 2.65
C LEU A 88 11.69 12.94 2.44
N ASP A 89 12.87 12.33 2.49
CA ASP A 89 13.12 10.91 2.16
C ASP A 89 12.27 10.46 0.94
N LEU A 90 11.56 9.33 1.03
CA LEU A 90 10.64 8.83 0.00
C LEU A 90 9.20 9.35 0.13
N SER A 91 8.97 10.38 0.96
CA SER A 91 7.61 10.84 1.33
C SER A 91 6.75 11.30 0.15
N LEU A 92 7.35 11.89 -0.89
CA LEU A 92 6.63 12.33 -2.07
C LEU A 92 6.15 11.14 -2.91
N ALA A 93 7.03 10.18 -3.19
CA ALA A 93 6.67 8.97 -3.94
C ALA A 93 5.63 8.12 -3.20
N ILE A 94 5.69 8.09 -1.86
CA ILE A 94 4.69 7.42 -1.01
C ILE A 94 3.33 8.11 -1.11
N LEU A 95 3.32 9.44 -1.14
CA LEU A 95 2.09 10.23 -1.32
C LEU A 95 1.48 10.00 -2.71
N GLU A 96 2.30 10.02 -3.76
CA GLU A 96 1.88 9.73 -5.13
C GLU A 96 1.25 8.33 -5.23
N ARG A 97 1.90 7.31 -4.67
CA ARG A 97 1.33 5.95 -4.65
C ARG A 97 0.02 5.90 -3.87
N ALA A 98 -0.11 6.60 -2.75
CA ALA A 98 -1.38 6.68 -2.03
C ALA A 98 -2.49 7.33 -2.88
N MET A 99 -2.16 8.38 -3.64
CA MET A 99 -3.11 9.02 -4.56
C MET A 99 -3.56 8.06 -5.67
N PHE A 100 -2.64 7.29 -6.25
CA PHE A 100 -2.95 6.29 -7.29
C PHE A 100 -3.75 5.07 -6.81
N HIS A 101 -3.94 4.89 -5.50
CA HIS A 101 -4.73 3.78 -4.93
C HIS A 101 -5.92 4.31 -4.10
N SER A 102 -6.30 5.56 -4.29
CA SER A 102 -7.42 6.20 -3.57
C SER A 102 -8.78 6.03 -4.27
N ASP A 103 -8.78 5.45 -5.46
CA ASP A 103 -9.92 4.86 -6.17
C ASP A 103 -10.18 3.40 -5.74
N ASN A 104 -9.14 2.69 -5.27
CA ASN A 104 -9.19 1.27 -4.94
C ASN A 104 -9.72 0.45 -6.14
N ILE A 105 -10.90 -0.16 -6.01
CA ILE A 105 -11.56 -0.88 -7.10
C ILE A 105 -12.76 -0.15 -7.67
N TYR A 106 -13.13 1.02 -7.12
CA TYR A 106 -14.39 1.67 -7.44
C TYR A 106 -14.25 2.56 -8.67
N GLU A 107 -15.18 2.44 -9.61
CA GLU A 107 -15.28 3.38 -10.71
C GLU A 107 -15.80 4.75 -10.23
N ILE A 108 -15.00 5.80 -10.41
CA ILE A 108 -15.35 7.18 -10.00
C ILE A 108 -15.18 8.12 -11.20
N PRO A 109 -16.27 8.43 -11.93
CA PRO A 109 -16.19 9.19 -13.17
C PRO A 109 -15.57 10.59 -13.03
N ASN A 110 -15.79 11.26 -11.89
CA ASN A 110 -15.29 12.62 -11.65
C ASN A 110 -14.40 12.66 -10.40
N VAL A 111 -13.08 12.59 -10.59
CA VAL A 111 -12.15 12.51 -9.46
C VAL A 111 -11.21 13.71 -9.40
N ARG A 112 -11.04 14.26 -8.19
CA ARG A 112 -9.99 15.22 -7.87
C ARG A 112 -9.27 14.78 -6.60
N ILE A 113 -7.95 14.54 -6.72
CA ILE A 113 -7.10 14.15 -5.60
C ILE A 113 -5.97 15.17 -5.45
N GLN A 114 -5.78 15.69 -4.24
CA GLN A 114 -4.70 16.61 -3.90
C GLN A 114 -3.89 16.05 -2.74
N GLY A 115 -2.58 15.89 -2.93
CA GLY A 115 -1.66 15.43 -1.89
C GLY A 115 -0.79 16.57 -1.34
N LYS A 116 -0.45 16.53 -0.05
CA LYS A 116 0.63 17.34 0.54
C LYS A 116 1.46 16.55 1.55
N VAL A 117 2.79 16.63 1.43
CA VAL A 117 3.71 16.14 2.46
C VAL A 117 3.87 17.20 3.54
N CYS A 118 3.63 16.82 4.80
CA CYS A 118 3.76 17.70 5.95
C CYS A 118 5.15 17.52 6.59
N PHE A 119 5.93 18.60 6.61
CA PHE A 119 7.16 18.67 7.40
C PHE A 119 6.82 18.79 8.89
N THR A 120 7.48 17.99 9.72
CA THR A 120 7.30 18.05 11.19
C THR A 120 8.63 17.78 11.91
N ASN A 121 8.69 18.03 13.21
CA ASN A 121 9.88 17.75 14.03
C ASN A 121 9.97 16.29 14.53
N PHE A 122 9.19 15.37 13.93
CA PHE A 122 9.33 13.94 14.18
C PHE A 122 10.48 13.35 13.34
N PRO A 123 10.99 12.16 13.72
CA PRO A 123 11.85 11.39 12.83
C PRO A 123 11.23 11.28 11.44
N SER A 124 12.05 11.42 10.41
CA SER A 124 11.64 11.25 9.01
C SER A 124 10.96 9.88 8.82
N ASN A 125 9.96 9.81 7.95
CA ASN A 125 9.27 8.56 7.61
C ASN A 125 9.70 8.08 6.22
N THR A 126 9.64 6.78 5.95
CA THR A 126 10.04 6.20 4.65
C THR A 126 9.16 5.03 4.22
N ALA A 127 9.66 4.29 3.24
CA ALA A 127 9.11 3.05 2.75
C ALA A 127 8.76 2.12 3.90
N PHE A 128 7.49 1.72 3.90
CA PHE A 128 7.02 0.54 4.60
C PHE A 128 6.25 -0.28 3.58
N CYS A 129 6.22 -1.61 3.71
CA CYS A 129 5.43 -2.52 2.87
C CYS A 129 4.06 -1.93 2.46
N GLY A 130 3.82 -1.82 1.15
CA GLY A 130 2.66 -1.17 0.53
C GLY A 130 2.87 0.29 0.12
N PHE A 131 3.87 0.99 0.68
CA PHE A 131 4.40 2.26 0.18
C PHE A 131 3.32 3.34 -0.06
N GLY A 132 2.45 3.60 0.92
CA GLY A 132 1.36 4.59 0.80
C GLY A 132 0.05 4.03 0.25
N GLY A 133 0.10 2.97 -0.56
CA GLY A 133 -1.09 2.31 -1.11
C GLY A 133 -2.11 1.88 -0.05
N PRO A 134 -1.70 1.17 1.03
CA PRO A 134 -2.62 0.80 2.11
C PRO A 134 -3.33 1.99 2.76
N GLN A 135 -2.65 3.14 2.88
CA GLN A 135 -3.25 4.34 3.45
C GLN A 135 -4.28 4.97 2.51
N GLY A 136 -4.00 5.02 1.20
CA GLY A 136 -4.96 5.44 0.18
C GLY A 136 -6.22 4.57 0.19
N MET A 137 -6.04 3.26 0.06
CA MET A 137 -7.14 2.28 0.06
C MET A 137 -7.97 2.32 1.35
N LEU A 138 -7.34 2.52 2.51
CA LEU A 138 -8.07 2.63 3.78
C LEU A 138 -8.95 3.88 3.84
N ILE A 139 -8.47 5.01 3.32
CA ILE A 139 -9.30 6.22 3.21
C ILE A 139 -10.51 5.94 2.32
N THR A 140 -10.29 5.20 1.23
CA THR A 140 -11.33 4.76 0.29
C THR A 140 -12.40 3.89 0.95
N GLU A 141 -11.97 2.82 1.59
CA GLU A 141 -12.87 1.93 2.33
C GLU A 141 -13.61 2.64 3.47
N ASN A 142 -13.00 3.68 4.07
CA ASN A 142 -13.66 4.46 5.11
C ASN A 142 -14.85 5.24 4.57
N TRP A 143 -14.71 5.96 3.44
CA TRP A 143 -15.83 6.72 2.90
C TRP A 143 -16.87 5.80 2.25
N ILE A 144 -16.48 4.66 1.66
CA ILE A 144 -17.41 3.61 1.23
C ILE A 144 -18.23 3.10 2.41
N GLN A 145 -17.59 2.74 3.51
CA GLN A 145 -18.29 2.26 4.70
C GLN A 145 -19.28 3.30 5.24
N ARG A 146 -18.93 4.60 5.15
CA ARG A 146 -19.83 5.67 5.56
C ARG A 146 -21.06 5.79 4.66
N ILE A 147 -20.90 5.59 3.36
CA ILE A 147 -22.01 5.52 2.40
C ILE A 147 -22.94 4.34 2.73
N VAL A 148 -22.38 3.17 3.05
CA VAL A 148 -23.16 1.98 3.45
C VAL A 148 -24.07 2.28 4.65
N VAL A 149 -23.51 2.91 5.68
CA VAL A 149 -24.24 3.27 6.91
C VAL A 149 -25.34 4.30 6.61
N GLU A 150 -25.03 5.34 5.84
CA GLU A 150 -25.98 6.41 5.51
C GLU A 150 -27.16 5.88 4.65
N LEU A 151 -26.86 4.97 3.72
CA LEU A 151 -27.86 4.40 2.81
C LEU A 151 -28.64 3.22 3.40
N LYS A 152 -28.26 2.74 4.59
CA LYS A 152 -28.81 1.56 5.28
C LYS A 152 -28.82 0.31 4.39
N LYS A 153 -27.75 0.11 3.62
CA LYS A 153 -27.55 -1.07 2.76
C LYS A 153 -26.57 -2.04 3.40
N SER A 154 -26.52 -3.27 2.88
CA SER A 154 -25.44 -4.18 3.24
C SER A 154 -24.13 -3.72 2.55
N PRO A 155 -22.95 -3.90 3.18
CA PRO A 155 -21.68 -3.52 2.59
C PRO A 155 -21.43 -4.14 1.21
N GLU A 156 -21.95 -5.35 0.98
CA GLU A 156 -21.80 -6.13 -0.25
C GLU A 156 -22.61 -5.56 -1.42
N GLU A 157 -23.60 -4.70 -1.16
CA GLU A 157 -24.37 -4.02 -2.22
C GLU A 157 -23.64 -2.80 -2.80
N ILE A 158 -22.63 -2.28 -2.08
CA ILE A 158 -21.86 -1.09 -2.48
C ILE A 158 -20.40 -1.46 -2.77
N ARG A 159 -19.86 -2.42 -2.03
CA ARG A 159 -18.60 -3.07 -2.36
C ARG A 159 -18.87 -4.06 -3.46
N GLU A 160 -18.37 -3.75 -4.63
CA GLU A 160 -18.27 -4.67 -5.74
C GLU A 160 -17.61 -5.95 -5.23
N GLY A 161 -18.37 -7.05 -5.22
CA GLY A 161 -17.88 -8.34 -4.79
C GLY A 161 -16.80 -8.85 -5.73
N ALA A 162 -16.11 -9.93 -5.35
CA ALA A 162 -15.30 -10.65 -6.32
C ALA A 162 -16.20 -11.09 -7.48
N LEU A 163 -15.89 -10.63 -8.71
CA LEU A 163 -16.62 -11.05 -9.89
C LEU A 163 -16.22 -12.49 -10.22
N VAL A 164 -17.19 -13.39 -10.32
CA VAL A 164 -16.96 -14.79 -10.65
C VAL A 164 -17.70 -15.12 -11.94
N HIS A 165 -16.95 -15.35 -13.01
CA HIS A 165 -17.47 -15.87 -14.27
C HIS A 165 -17.37 -17.39 -14.28
N VAL A 166 -18.50 -18.06 -14.46
CA VAL A 166 -18.55 -19.50 -14.75
C VAL A 166 -18.82 -19.67 -16.24
N TYR A 167 -17.86 -20.23 -16.95
CA TYR A 167 -17.98 -20.50 -18.38
C TYR A 167 -18.76 -21.78 -18.64
N THR A 168 -19.28 -21.93 -19.86
CA THR A 168 -20.08 -23.10 -20.27
C THR A 168 -19.29 -24.40 -20.30
N ASP A 169 -17.95 -24.33 -20.32
CA ASP A 169 -17.05 -25.48 -20.22
C ASP A 169 -16.78 -25.91 -18.76
N GLY A 170 -17.36 -25.21 -17.78
CA GLY A 170 -17.22 -25.47 -16.35
C GLY A 170 -15.99 -24.82 -15.71
N THR A 171 -15.21 -24.05 -16.46
CA THR A 171 -14.10 -23.26 -15.89
C THR A 171 -14.62 -22.00 -15.20
N VAL A 172 -13.89 -21.55 -14.19
CA VAL A 172 -14.25 -20.40 -13.37
C VAL A 172 -13.16 -19.35 -13.42
N LEU A 173 -13.49 -18.13 -13.82
CA LEU A 173 -12.60 -16.97 -13.74
C LEU A 173 -13.06 -16.09 -12.58
N VAL A 174 -12.16 -15.85 -11.63
CA VAL A 174 -12.41 -14.99 -10.46
C VAL A 174 -11.58 -13.72 -10.58
N THR A 175 -12.23 -12.58 -10.41
CA THR A 175 -11.58 -11.28 -10.28
C THR A 175 -11.85 -10.75 -8.88
N HIS A 176 -10.83 -10.23 -8.21
CA HIS A 176 -10.96 -9.68 -6.87
C HIS A 176 -10.07 -8.44 -6.68
N GLY A 177 -10.48 -7.53 -5.79
CA GLY A 177 -9.73 -6.30 -5.50
C GLY A 177 -8.41 -6.47 -4.77
N GLY A 178 -8.14 -7.67 -4.26
CA GLY A 178 -6.87 -7.97 -3.61
C GLY A 178 -5.68 -8.04 -4.59
N VAL A 179 -4.57 -7.38 -4.27
CA VAL A 179 -3.36 -7.33 -5.10
C VAL A 179 -2.34 -8.39 -4.65
N GLU A 180 -1.85 -9.24 -5.56
CA GLU A 180 -0.75 -10.18 -5.31
C GLU A 180 0.60 -9.46 -5.26
N MET A 181 1.38 -9.71 -4.20
CA MET A 181 2.70 -9.12 -3.96
C MET A 181 3.70 -10.17 -3.41
N GLY A 182 3.42 -11.46 -3.63
CA GLY A 182 4.23 -12.59 -3.16
C GLY A 182 3.71 -13.25 -1.87
N GLN A 183 2.58 -12.79 -1.34
CA GLN A 183 1.92 -13.36 -0.15
C GLN A 183 1.00 -14.56 -0.48
N GLY A 184 0.82 -14.88 -1.77
CA GLY A 184 0.00 -16.01 -2.23
C GLY A 184 -1.50 -15.75 -2.10
N LEU A 185 -1.92 -14.51 -2.30
CA LEU A 185 -3.33 -14.10 -2.26
C LEU A 185 -4.12 -14.75 -3.39
N HIS A 186 -3.64 -14.70 -4.63
CA HIS A 186 -4.34 -15.33 -5.77
C HIS A 186 -4.50 -16.84 -5.55
N THR A 187 -3.45 -17.50 -5.05
CA THR A 187 -3.50 -18.92 -4.70
C THR A 187 -4.59 -19.22 -3.67
N LYS A 188 -4.68 -18.41 -2.61
CA LYS A 188 -5.72 -18.57 -1.58
C LYS A 188 -7.12 -18.34 -2.12
N VAL A 189 -7.32 -17.30 -2.93
CA VAL A 189 -8.63 -17.02 -3.52
C VAL A 189 -9.05 -18.13 -4.49
N ALA A 190 -8.12 -18.63 -5.31
CA ALA A 190 -8.39 -19.76 -6.19
C ALA A 190 -8.77 -21.03 -5.42
N GLN A 191 -8.10 -21.30 -4.29
CA GLN A 191 -8.45 -22.41 -3.39
C GLN A 191 -9.84 -22.25 -2.78
N VAL A 192 -10.20 -21.05 -2.35
CA VAL A 192 -11.53 -20.75 -1.80
C VAL A 192 -12.61 -20.96 -2.86
N ALA A 193 -12.40 -20.46 -4.08
CA ALA A 193 -13.34 -20.66 -5.19
C ALA A 193 -13.46 -22.15 -5.57
N ALA A 194 -12.35 -22.87 -5.71
CA ALA A 194 -12.35 -24.31 -6.00
C ALA A 194 -13.13 -25.11 -4.94
N PHE A 195 -12.92 -24.78 -3.66
CA PHE A 195 -13.65 -25.38 -2.55
C PHE A 195 -15.15 -25.04 -2.59
N ALA A 196 -15.49 -23.77 -2.79
CA ALA A 196 -16.88 -23.30 -2.80
C ALA A 196 -17.70 -23.89 -3.95
N PHE A 197 -17.09 -24.03 -5.14
CA PHE A 197 -17.74 -24.63 -6.32
C PHE A 197 -17.57 -26.15 -6.41
N ASN A 198 -16.82 -26.75 -5.48
CA ASN A 198 -16.50 -28.17 -5.47
C ASN A 198 -15.90 -28.67 -6.80
N ILE A 199 -14.92 -27.93 -7.32
CA ILE A 199 -14.21 -28.21 -8.57
C ILE A 199 -12.69 -28.31 -8.33
N PRO A 200 -11.94 -28.97 -9.23
CA PRO A 200 -10.48 -28.97 -9.14
C PRO A 200 -9.90 -27.55 -9.24
N LEU A 201 -8.81 -27.27 -8.51
CA LEU A 201 -8.11 -25.98 -8.58
C LEU A 201 -7.68 -25.62 -10.01
N SER A 202 -7.39 -26.61 -10.86
CA SER A 202 -7.02 -26.42 -12.26
C SER A 202 -8.14 -25.83 -13.13
N PHE A 203 -9.38 -25.81 -12.63
CA PHE A 203 -10.54 -25.22 -13.32
C PHE A 203 -10.78 -23.76 -12.88
N VAL A 204 -10.00 -23.24 -11.92
CA VAL A 204 -10.13 -21.87 -11.41
C VAL A 204 -8.96 -21.02 -11.87
N PHE A 205 -9.27 -19.90 -12.53
CA PHE A 205 -8.32 -18.92 -12.99
C PHE A 205 -8.56 -17.59 -12.26
N ILE A 206 -7.50 -16.93 -11.83
CA ILE A 206 -7.59 -15.57 -11.27
C ILE A 206 -7.21 -14.59 -12.37
N SER A 207 -8.11 -13.66 -12.70
CA SER A 207 -7.79 -12.53 -13.57
C SER A 207 -6.90 -11.54 -12.83
N GLU A 208 -6.13 -10.76 -13.57
CA GLU A 208 -5.49 -9.55 -13.04
C GLU A 208 -6.52 -8.65 -12.33
N THR A 209 -6.11 -8.02 -11.25
CA THR A 209 -6.91 -7.01 -10.56
C THR A 209 -7.04 -5.80 -11.48
N SER A 210 -8.25 -5.56 -11.99
CA SER A 210 -8.53 -4.47 -12.93
C SER A 210 -9.87 -3.81 -12.62
N THR A 211 -9.93 -2.49 -12.75
CA THR A 211 -11.10 -1.65 -12.42
C THR A 211 -12.22 -1.74 -13.46
N ASP A 212 -12.00 -2.37 -14.61
CA ASP A 212 -13.03 -2.65 -15.62
C ASP A 212 -13.71 -4.03 -15.43
N LYS A 213 -13.17 -4.86 -14.54
CA LYS A 213 -13.59 -6.27 -14.33
C LYS A 213 -14.21 -6.52 -12.96
N VAL A 214 -14.31 -5.49 -12.13
CA VAL A 214 -15.00 -5.49 -10.84
C VAL A 214 -15.97 -4.31 -10.95
N ILE A 215 -17.28 -4.57 -10.82
CA ILE A 215 -18.42 -3.62 -10.89
C ILE A 215 -19.38 -3.95 -9.73
#